data_AF-A0A431VSV0-F1
#
_entry.id   AF-A0A431VSV0-F1
#
_cell.length_a   1.000
_cell.length_b   1.000
_cell.length_c   1.000
_cell.angle_alpha   90.00
_cell.angle_beta   90.00
_cell.angle_gamma   90.00
#
_symmetry.space_group_name_H-M   'P 1'
#
loop_
_entity.id
_entity.type
_entity.pdbx_description
1 polymer ?
#
loop_
_entity_poly.entity_id
_entity_poly.type
_entity_poly.pdbx_seq_one_letter_code
_entity_poly.pdbx_strand_id
1 'polypeptide(L)' 'MSRAFVKEDEGSAWEPPSQTCRYQVIWPESAEVVFQADDLLTVLRWMSDARRPELELRDRSGVLLACV' A
#
# COMPACT_ATOMS: atom_id res chain seq x y z
N MET A 1 27.97 -45.60 -0.38
CA MET A 1 27.30 -44.86 0.71
C MET A 1 26.71 -43.59 0.11
N SER A 2 25.39 -43.54 -0.10
CA SER A 2 24.71 -42.42 -0.76
C SER A 2 24.41 -41.32 0.26
N ARG A 3 24.92 -40.11 0.04
CA ARG A 3 24.62 -38.94 0.87
C ARG A 3 23.25 -38.39 0.44
N ALA A 4 22.25 -38.53 1.30
CA ALA A 4 20.99 -37.84 1.13
C ALA A 4 21.20 -36.33 1.33
N PHE A 5 20.74 -35.53 0.38
CA PHE A 5 20.68 -34.07 0.52
C PHE A 5 19.43 -33.75 1.36
N VAL A 6 19.64 -33.19 2.55
CA VAL A 6 18.58 -32.59 3.36
C VAL A 6 18.34 -31.19 2.81
N LYS A 7 17.11 -30.91 2.38
CA LYS A 7 16.67 -29.56 2.02
C LYS A 7 16.30 -28.85 3.32
N GLU A 8 17.15 -27.92 3.75
CA GLU A 8 16.83 -27.04 4.87
C GLU A 8 15.74 -26.06 4.42
N ASP A 9 14.55 -26.18 5.01
CA ASP A 9 13.43 -25.25 4.83
C ASP A 9 13.69 -23.95 5.61
N GLU A 10 14.76 -23.23 5.29
CA GLU A 10 15.02 -21.85 5.75
C GLU A 10 14.46 -20.82 4.75
N GLY A 11 13.36 -21.15 4.08
CA GLY A 11 12.68 -20.20 3.21
C GLY A 11 11.80 -19.27 4.04
N SER A 12 12.33 -18.11 4.47
CA SER A 12 11.46 -17.02 4.89
C SER A 12 10.44 -16.72 3.79
N ALA A 13 9.17 -16.49 4.17
CA ALA A 13 8.15 -16.07 3.21
C ALA A 13 8.68 -14.84 2.46
N TRP A 14 8.54 -14.85 1.13
CA TRP A 14 8.95 -13.70 0.33
C TRP A 14 8.12 -12.48 0.74
N GLU A 15 8.78 -11.47 1.30
CA GLU A 15 8.16 -10.17 1.57
C GLU A 15 8.40 -9.26 0.37
N PRO A 16 7.34 -8.73 -0.27
CA PRO A 16 7.52 -7.73 -1.31
C PRO A 16 8.27 -6.52 -0.71
N PRO A 17 9.21 -5.93 -1.46
CA PRO A 17 9.87 -4.71 -1.00
C PRO A 17 8.79 -3.65 -0.73
N SER A 18 8.93 -2.94 0.38
CA SER A 18 8.07 -1.84 0.81
C SER A 18 8.27 -0.62 -0.08
N GLN A 19 7.91 -0.74 -1.36
CA GLN A 19 7.84 0.40 -2.25
C GLN A 19 6.56 1.16 -1.90
N THR A 20 6.69 2.08 -0.95
CA THR A 20 5.63 3.02 -0.62
C THR A 20 5.36 3.86 -1.86
N CYS A 21 4.18 3.69 -2.47
CA CYS A 21 3.75 4.55 -3.57
C CYS A 21 3.78 6.02 -3.13
N ARG A 22 3.99 6.92 -4.08
CA ARG A 22 4.10 8.36 -3.81
C ARG A 22 2.86 8.94 -3.12
N TYR A 23 1.69 8.36 -3.40
CA TYR A 23 0.40 8.77 -2.86
C TYR A 23 -0.38 7.57 -2.33
N GLN A 24 -1.08 7.80 -1.24
CA GLN A 24 -1.83 6.79 -0.51
C GLN A 24 -3.13 7.42 -0.02
N VAL A 25 -4.24 6.70 -0.24
CA VAL A 25 -5.54 7.05 0.32
C VAL A 25 -5.75 6.20 1.55
N ILE A 26 -6.15 6.82 2.65
CA ILE A 26 -6.37 6.15 3.92
C ILE A 26 -7.78 6.39 4.45
N TRP A 27 -8.26 5.46 5.29
CA TRP A 27 -9.31 5.76 6.26
C TRP A 27 -8.68 6.47 7.47
N PRO A 28 -9.10 7.69 7.82
CA PRO A 28 -8.49 8.47 8.89
C PRO A 28 -8.67 7.83 10.28
N GLU A 29 -9.79 7.12 10.52
CA GLU A 29 -10.05 6.48 11.81
C GLU A 29 -9.12 5.30 12.11
N SER A 30 -8.80 4.49 11.08
CA SER A 30 -7.99 3.27 11.22
C SER A 30 -6.55 3.42 10.73
N ALA A 31 -6.24 4.53 10.05
CA ALA A 31 -5.03 4.72 9.25
C ALA A 31 -4.77 3.60 8.22
N GLU A 32 -5.83 2.88 7.81
CA GLU A 32 -5.75 1.80 6.84
C GLU A 32 -5.59 2.35 5.42
N VAL A 33 -4.59 1.87 4.68
CA VAL A 33 -4.37 2.23 3.27
C VAL A 33 -5.34 1.45 2.40
N VAL A 34 -6.17 2.17 1.65
CA VAL A 34 -7.27 1.62 0.85
C VAL A 34 -6.95 1.61 -0.64
N PHE A 35 -6.05 2.50 -1.03
CA PHE A 35 -5.60 2.68 -2.40
C PHE A 35 -4.25 3.38 -2.39
N GLN A 36 -3.39 3.02 -3.34
CA GLN A 36 -2.07 3.63 -3.48
C GLN A 36 -1.67 3.69 -4.96
N ALA A 37 -1.06 4.80 -5.38
CA ALA A 37 -0.53 4.96 -6.72
C ALA A 37 0.55 6.04 -6.75
N ASP A 38 1.42 5.99 -7.76
CA ASP A 38 2.45 7.02 -7.96
C ASP A 38 1.95 8.26 -8.71
N ASP A 39 0.77 8.14 -9.34
CA ASP A 39 0.15 9.20 -10.13
C ASP A 39 -1.01 9.85 -9.36
N LEU A 40 -0.88 11.15 -9.10
CA LEU A 40 -1.85 11.92 -8.33
C LEU A 40 -3.23 11.95 -9.00
N LEU A 41 -3.28 12.06 -10.33
CA LEU A 41 -4.55 12.14 -11.06
C LEU A 41 -5.33 10.83 -10.99
N THR A 42 -4.63 9.70 -11.05
CA THR A 42 -5.21 8.37 -10.88
C THR A 42 -5.85 8.23 -9.50
N VAL A 43 -5.18 8.70 -8.45
CA VAL A 43 -5.73 8.67 -7.09
C VAL A 43 -6.97 9.56 -6.96
N LEU A 44 -6.90 10.80 -7.47
CA LEU A 44 -8.02 11.72 -7.40
C LEU A 44 -9.25 11.21 -8.17
N ARG A 45 -9.05 10.58 -9.33
CA ARG A 45 -10.14 9.93 -10.09
C ARG A 45 -10.75 8.77 -9.32
N TRP A 46 -9.91 7.94 -8.71
CA TRP A 46 -10.37 6.84 -7.87
C TRP A 46 -11.21 7.35 -6.68
N MET A 47 -10.75 8.41 -6.01
CA MET A 47 -11.49 9.05 -4.92
C MET A 47 -12.80 9.67 -5.39
N SER A 48 -12.86 10.26 -6.59
CA SER A 48 -14.09 10.87 -7.11
C SER A 48 -15.17 9.86 -7.50
N ASP A 49 -14.76 8.66 -7.93
CA ASP A 49 -15.70 7.58 -8.28
C ASP A 49 -16.29 6.89 -7.05
N ALA A 50 -15.64 7.01 -5.90
CA ALA A 50 -16.08 6.41 -4.66
C ALA A 50 -17.10 7.31 -3.93
N ARG A 51 -18.35 6.86 -3.79
CA ARG A 51 -19.31 7.39 -2.80
C ARG A 51 -18.92 6.98 -1.37
N ARG A 52 -17.66 7.13 -0.99
CA ARG A 52 -17.13 6.78 0.34
C ARG A 52 -16.90 8.08 1.09
N PRO A 53 -17.64 8.36 2.17
CA PRO A 53 -17.34 9.51 3.00
C PRO A 53 -16.00 9.31 3.71
N GLU A 54 -15.27 10.41 3.90
CA GLU A 54 -14.16 10.54 4.86
C GLU A 54 -12.90 9.76 4.48
N LEU A 55 -12.42 9.98 3.25
CA LEU A 55 -11.12 9.48 2.82
C LEU A 55 -10.07 10.59 2.80
N GLU A 56 -8.85 10.28 3.22
CA GLU A 56 -7.72 11.20 3.16
C GLU A 56 -6.69 10.73 2.15
N LEU A 57 -6.31 11.62 1.22
CA LEU A 57 -5.15 11.44 0.37
C LEU A 57 -3.91 12.03 1.04
N ARG A 58 -2.88 11.21 1.21
CA ARG A 58 -1.59 11.62 1.76
C ARG A 58 -0.46 11.32 0.80
N ASP A 59 0.59 12.14 0.85
CA ASP A 59 1.85 11.84 0.19
C ASP A 59 2.70 10.84 0.99
N ARG A 60 3.86 10.47 0.44
CA ARG A 60 4.85 9.61 1.10
C ARG A 60 5.40 10.14 2.44
N SER A 61 5.29 11.44 2.69
CA SER A 61 5.68 12.06 3.97
C SER A 61 4.53 12.11 4.98
N GLY A 62 3.35 11.63 4.59
CA GLY A 62 2.15 11.63 5.41
C GLY A 62 1.40 12.96 5.39
N VAL A 63 1.78 13.90 4.52
CA VAL A 63 1.11 15.20 4.38
C VAL A 63 -0.24 15.00 3.70
N LEU A 64 -1.29 15.54 4.31
CA LEU A 64 -2.64 15.57 3.75
C LEU A 64 -2.67 16.48 2.52
N LEU A 65 -3.07 15.92 1.38
CA LEU A 65 -3.19 16.65 0.12
C LEU A 65 -4.65 16.95 -0.24
N ALA A 66 -5.57 16.05 0.07
CA ALA A 66 -7.00 16.19 -0.22
C ALA A 66 -7.84 15.29 0.70
N CYS A 67 -9.12 15.65 0.89
CA CYS A 67 -10.12 14.82 1.55
C CYS A 67 -11.49 14.95 0.86
N VAL A 68 -12.35 13.95 1.04
CA VAL A 68 -13.74 13.90 0.56
C VAL A 68 -14.70 13.50 1.67
#